data_AF-F0GGB5-F1
#
_entry.id   AF-F0GGB5-F1
#
_cell.length_a   1.000
_cell.length_b   1.000
_cell.length_c   1.000
_cell.angle_alpha   90.00
_cell.angle_beta   90.00
_cell.angle_gamma   90.00
#
_symmetry.space_group_name_H-M   'P 1'
#
loop_
_entity.id
_entity.type
_entity.pdbx_description
1 polymer ?
#
loop_
_entity_poly.entity_id
_entity_poly.type
_entity_poly.pdbx_seq_one_letter_code
_entity_poly.pdbx_strand_id
1 'polypeptide(L)'
;MLLAVASVSARCRALCIDFIGTQLALIDTRVEAALARRRLDDRPATRELRTFAQAFERARQALVAMPAPAAGANGDAARIEGWLDGAPVAA
;
A
#
# COMPACT_ATOMS: atom_id res chain seq x y z
N MET A 1 -0.79 0.59 -10.41
CA MET A 1 0.56 0.00 -10.28
C MET A 1 0.67 -0.99 -9.12
N LEU A 2 0.27 -0.61 -7.89
CA LEU A 2 0.36 -1.48 -6.71
C LEU A 2 -0.34 -2.86 -6.86
N LEU A 3 -1.55 -2.87 -7.43
CA LEU A 3 -2.32 -4.09 -7.67
C LEU A 3 -1.61 -5.09 -8.59
N ALA A 4 -0.87 -4.60 -9.60
CA ALA A 4 -0.13 -5.46 -10.53
C ALA A 4 1.10 -6.11 -9.87
N VAL A 5 1.75 -5.42 -8.93
CA VAL A 5 2.87 -5.98 -8.15
C VAL A 5 2.35 -6.99 -7.12
N ALA A 6 1.20 -6.69 -6.50
CA ALA A 6 0.59 -7.58 -5.51
C ALA A 6 0.06 -8.89 -6.09
N SER A 7 -0.25 -8.97 -7.40
CA SER A 7 -0.61 -10.24 -8.05
C SER A 7 0.57 -11.19 -8.27
N VAL A 8 1.81 -10.73 -8.10
CA VAL A 8 2.99 -11.52 -8.48
C VAL A 8 3.41 -12.52 -7.40
N SER A 9 3.35 -12.10 -6.14
CA SER A 9 3.65 -12.98 -5.00
C SER A 9 2.82 -12.62 -3.77
N ALA A 10 2.57 -13.61 -2.91
CA ALA A 10 1.87 -13.39 -1.66
C ALA A 10 2.63 -12.41 -0.74
N ARG A 11 3.97 -12.44 -0.77
CA ARG A 11 4.82 -11.52 -0.01
C ARG A 11 4.74 -10.09 -0.54
N CYS A 12 4.75 -9.88 -1.87
CA CYS A 12 4.54 -8.56 -2.46
C CYS A 12 3.20 -7.97 -2.05
N ARG A 13 2.14 -8.80 -2.04
CA ARG A 13 0.82 -8.39 -1.56
C ARG A 13 0.82 -7.99 -0.09
N ALA A 14 1.47 -8.77 0.78
CA ALA A 14 1.60 -8.44 2.20
C ALA A 14 2.32 -7.09 2.39
N LEU A 15 3.47 -6.90 1.74
CA LEU A 15 4.22 -5.64 1.78
C LEU A 15 3.40 -4.45 1.26
N CYS A 16 2.60 -4.65 0.22
CA CYS A 16 1.68 -3.63 -0.28
C CYS A 16 0.61 -3.25 0.75
N ILE A 17 0.04 -4.25 1.45
CA ILE A 17 -0.95 -4.01 2.51
C ILE A 17 -0.31 -3.27 3.69
N ASP A 18 0.89 -3.66 4.13
CA ASP A 18 1.62 -3.02 5.22
C ASP A 18 1.99 -1.58 4.90
N PHE A 19 2.44 -1.33 3.65
CA PHE A 19 2.69 0.02 3.16
C PHE A 19 1.43 0.89 3.23
N ILE A 20 0.29 0.37 2.74
CA ILE A 20 -0.99 1.10 2.82
C ILE A 20 -1.36 1.39 4.27
N GLY A 21 -1.21 0.43 5.18
CA GLY A 21 -1.46 0.63 6.61
C GLY A 21 -0.61 1.75 7.20
N THR A 22 0.68 1.80 6.85
CA THR A 22 1.59 2.87 7.29
C THR A 22 1.18 4.24 6.74
N GLN A 23 0.75 4.33 5.47
CA GLN A 23 0.28 5.59 4.89
C GLN A 23 -1.02 6.08 5.55
N LEU A 24 -1.95 5.18 5.88
CA LEU A 24 -3.17 5.53 6.60
C LEU A 24 -2.85 6.13 7.98
N ALA A 25 -2.01 5.47 8.78
CA ALA A 25 -1.60 5.98 10.09
C ALA A 25 -0.92 7.35 10.02
N LEU A 26 -0.10 7.58 8.97
CA LEU A 26 0.54 8.87 8.73
C LEU A 26 -0.48 9.96 8.35
N ILE A 27 -1.46 9.63 7.51
CA ILE A 27 -2.54 10.55 7.14
C ILE A 27 -3.34 10.94 8.39
N ASP A 28 -3.73 9.96 9.22
CA ASP A 28 -4.50 10.21 10.44
C ASP A 28 -3.73 11.13 11.39
N THR A 29 -2.44 10.86 11.61
CA THR A 29 -1.57 11.70 12.44
C THR A 29 -1.51 13.15 11.91
N ARG A 30 -1.43 13.33 10.59
CA ARG A 30 -1.39 14.68 9.99
C ARG A 30 -2.72 15.41 10.11
N VAL A 31 -3.84 14.69 9.95
CA VAL A 31 -5.18 15.26 10.11
C VAL A 31 -5.39 15.69 11.55
N GLU A 32 -5.05 14.85 12.54
CA GLU A 32 -5.15 15.20 13.96
C GLU A 32 -4.30 16.42 14.32
N ALA A 33 -3.05 16.48 13.83
CA ALA A 33 -2.19 17.64 14.03
C ALA A 33 -2.77 18.93 13.43
N ALA A 34 -3.39 18.84 12.25
CA ALA A 34 -4.05 19.99 11.61
C ALA A 34 -5.30 20.44 12.37
N LEU A 35 -6.12 19.49 12.84
CA LEU A 35 -7.30 19.77 13.66
C LEU A 35 -6.92 20.43 14.98
N ALA A 36 -5.84 19.97 15.63
CA ALA A 36 -5.33 20.57 16.86
C ALA A 36 -4.90 22.04 16.69
N ARG A 37 -4.33 22.40 15.52
CA ARG A 37 -3.95 23.80 15.21
C ARG A 37 -5.14 24.71 14.91
N ARG A 38 -6.32 24.17 14.58
CA ARG A 38 -7.58 24.89 14.30
C ARG A 38 -7.46 26.01 13.25
N ARG A 39 -6.55 25.89 12.28
CA ARG A 39 -6.40 26.87 11.19
C ARG A 39 -7.44 26.61 10.10
N LEU A 40 -8.12 27.66 9.64
CA LEU A 40 -9.10 27.55 8.54
C LEU A 40 -8.44 27.12 7.23
N ASP A 41 -7.18 27.51 7.02
CA ASP A 41 -6.38 27.17 5.84
C ASP A 41 -6.01 25.69 5.76
N ASP A 42 -6.10 24.94 6.86
CA ASP A 42 -5.81 23.50 6.87
C ASP A 42 -7.02 22.68 6.34
N ARG A 43 -8.20 23.30 6.16
CA ARG A 43 -9.43 22.60 5.72
C ARG A 43 -9.33 21.95 4.32
N PRO A 44 -8.78 22.61 3.29
CA PRO A 44 -8.61 21.99 1.98
C PRO A 44 -7.63 20.80 2.03
N ALA A 45 -6.47 20.98 2.68
CA ALA A 45 -5.47 19.93 2.81
C ALA A 45 -5.99 18.70 3.58
N THR A 46 -6.71 18.91 4.68
CA THR A 46 -7.34 17.81 5.43
C THR A 46 -8.43 17.09 4.63
N ARG A 47 -9.14 17.78 3.72
CA ARG A 47 -10.10 17.14 2.79
C ARG A 47 -9.41 16.28 1.74
N GLU A 48 -8.30 16.75 1.18
CA GLU A 48 -7.50 15.98 0.23
C GLU A 48 -6.91 14.73 0.90
N LEU A 49 -6.32 14.88 2.08
CA LEU A 49 -5.78 13.76 2.87
C LEU A 49 -6.85 12.69 3.16
N ARG A 50 -8.08 13.10 3.51
CA ARG A 50 -9.20 12.18 3.69
C ARG A 50 -9.60 11.48 2.39
N THR A 51 -9.56 12.17 1.26
CA THR A 51 -9.80 11.56 -0.06
C THR A 51 -8.75 10.50 -0.37
N PHE A 52 -7.47 10.77 -0.07
CA PHE A 52 -6.41 9.78 -0.20
C PHE A 52 -6.63 8.58 0.73
N ALA A 53 -7.01 8.80 1.99
CA ALA A 53 -7.31 7.72 2.92
C ALA A 53 -8.41 6.79 2.38
N GLN A 54 -9.49 7.34 1.80
CA GLN A 54 -10.54 6.55 1.17
C GLN A 54 -10.05 5.75 -0.05
N ALA A 55 -9.14 6.32 -0.84
CA ALA A 55 -8.54 5.59 -1.96
C ALA A 55 -7.62 4.45 -1.48
N PHE A 56 -6.84 4.70 -0.42
CA PHE A 56 -5.98 3.69 0.20
C PHE A 56 -6.79 2.54 0.80
N GLU A 57 -7.88 2.84 1.50
CA GLU A 57 -8.72 1.81 2.10
C GLU A 57 -9.39 0.92 1.03
N ARG A 58 -9.88 1.52 -0.07
CA ARG A 58 -10.37 0.76 -1.22
C ARG A 58 -9.29 -0.12 -1.85
N ALA A 59 -8.07 0.39 -1.99
CA ALA A 59 -6.94 -0.39 -2.49
C ALA A 59 -6.60 -1.56 -1.55
N ARG A 60 -6.60 -1.33 -0.23
CA ARG A 60 -6.38 -2.37 0.79
C ARG A 60 -7.42 -3.47 0.70
N GLN A 61 -8.70 -3.11 0.60
CA GLN A 61 -9.81 -4.05 0.44
C GLN A 61 -9.66 -4.88 -0.84
N ALA A 62 -9.31 -4.24 -1.96
CA ALA A 62 -9.05 -4.94 -3.21
C ALA A 62 -7.91 -5.95 -3.07
N LEU A 63 -6.80 -5.57 -2.41
CA LEU A 63 -5.67 -6.45 -2.17
C LEU A 63 -6.02 -7.64 -1.27
N VAL A 64 -6.77 -7.42 -0.19
CA VAL A 64 -7.21 -8.49 0.72
C VAL A 64 -8.16 -9.47 0.01
N ALA A 65 -9.00 -8.97 -0.89
CA ALA A 65 -9.91 -9.79 -1.68
C ALA A 65 -9.22 -10.55 -2.83
N MET A 66 -7.96 -10.24 -3.17
CA MET A 66 -7.26 -10.95 -4.25
C MET A 66 -7.01 -12.41 -3.87
N PRO A 67 -7.32 -13.36 -4.77
CA PRO A 67 -7.01 -14.77 -4.55
C PRO A 67 -5.50 -14.99 -4.42
N ALA A 68 -5.11 -16.05 -3.71
CA ALA A 68 -3.71 -16.45 -3.69
C ALA A 68 -3.24 -16.76 -5.12
N PRO A 69 -2.06 -16.27 -5.54
CA PRO A 69 -1.52 -16.65 -6.84
C PRO A 69 -1.34 -18.18 -6.86
N ALA A 70 -1.84 -18.83 -7.92
CA ALA A 70 -1.66 -20.27 -8.08
C ALA A 70 -0.16 -20.60 -8.20
N ALA A 71 0.29 -21.66 -7.54
CA ALA A 71 1.68 -22.07 -7.57
C ALA A 71 2.13 -22.31 -9.02
N GLY A 72 3.14 -21.56 -9.49
CA GLY A 72 3.65 -21.63 -10.86
C GLY A 72 2.91 -20.75 -11.90
N ALA A 73 1.87 -20.00 -11.52
CA ALA A 73 1.16 -19.12 -12.46
C ALA A 73 1.98 -17.88 -12.88
N ASN A 74 3.01 -17.52 -12.10
CA ASN A 74 3.89 -16.39 -12.39
C ASN A 74 5.34 -16.84 -12.34
N GLY A 75 5.99 -16.97 -13.50
CA GLY A 75 7.39 -17.40 -13.61
C GLY A 75 8.38 -16.48 -12.88
N ASP A 76 8.00 -15.22 -12.68
CA ASP A 76 8.81 -14.22 -11.98
C ASP A 76 8.67 -14.26 -10.45
N ALA A 77 7.71 -15.01 -9.90
CA ALA A 77 7.42 -15.01 -8.46
C ALA A 77 8.67 -15.38 -7.63
N ALA A 78 9.36 -16.46 -8.00
CA ALA A 78 10.57 -16.91 -7.29
C ALA A 78 11.73 -15.90 -7.40
N ARG A 79 11.88 -15.23 -8.55
CA ARG A 79 12.90 -14.19 -8.77
C ARG A 79 12.64 -12.97 -7.90
N ILE A 80 11.38 -12.54 -7.83
CA ILE A 80 10.95 -11.39 -7.03
C ILE A 80 11.05 -11.70 -5.54
N GLU A 81 10.69 -12.92 -5.12
CA GLU A 81 10.89 -13.36 -3.74
C GLU A 81 12.37 -13.36 -3.37
N GLY A 82 13.26 -13.88 -4.23
CA GLY A 82 14.71 -13.80 -4.03
C GLY A 82 15.24 -12.37 -3.93
N TRP A 83 14.76 -11.44 -4.78
CA TRP A 83 15.13 -10.03 -4.69
C TRP A 83 14.64 -9.38 -3.37
N LEU A 84 13.45 -9.72 -2.91
CA LEU A 84 12.91 -9.26 -1.61
C LEU A 84 13.69 -9.80 -0.41
N ASP A 85 14.40 -10.93 -0.58
CA ASP A 85 15.34 -11.48 0.40
C ASP A 85 16.75 -10.87 0.31
N GLY A 86 16.94 -9.89 -0.59
CA GLY A 86 18.22 -9.19 -0.77
C GLY A 86 19.19 -9.92 -1.71
N ALA A 87 18.73 -10.92 -2.47
CA ALA A 87 19.56 -11.54 -3.49
C ALA A 87 19.84 -10.56 -4.65
N PRO A 88 21.10 -10.42 -5.10
CA PRO A 88 21.42 -9.57 -6.23
C PRO A 88 20.74 -10.11 -7.50
N VAL A 89 20.14 -9.21 -8.28
CA VAL A 89 19.56 -9.59 -9.57
C VAL A 89 20.71 -9.99 -10.50
N ALA A 90 20.80 -11.27 -10.86
CA ALA A 90 21.70 -11.67 -11.95
C ALA A 90 21.16 -11.03 -13.23
N ALA A 91 21.98 -10.16 -13.83
CA ALA A 91 21.73 -9.43 -15.07
C ALA A 91 21.68 -10.36 -16.28
#